data_AF-A0A2M7XTT8-F1
#
_entry.id   AF-A0A2M7XTT8-F1
#
_cell.length_a   1.000
_cell.length_b   1.000
_cell.length_c   1.000
_cell.angle_alpha   90.00
_cell.angle_beta   90.00
_cell.angle_gamma   90.00
#
_symmetry.space_group_name_H-M   'P 1'
#
loop_
_entity.id
_entity.type
_entity.pdbx_description
1 polymer ?
#
loop_
_entity_poly.entity_id
_entity_poly.type
_entity_poly.pdbx_seq_one_letter_code
_entity_poly.pdbx_strand_id
1 'polypeptide(L)'
;WKCIGCRYCMVACPFEIPAYEYNNALTPIVQKCDMCISRLDVGKIPACVEICPRNALTFGKRSDLIKVAREKIADNPDKYVNHIYGETELGGTSWLFISCEPFDTLNFPKLEQASVVTLPESIQHGIFKYFIPPAMFYGLLGMIMKLTKSDSETADNTSSSSEVHHD
;
A
#
# COMPACT_ATOMS: atom_id res chain seq x y z
N TRP A 1 13.96 9.91 2.28
CA TRP A 1 12.88 10.25 3.23
C TRP A 1 13.43 10.03 4.65
N LYS A 2 13.14 10.92 5.59
CA LYS A 2 13.67 10.81 6.97
C LYS A 2 12.58 10.19 7.85
N CYS A 3 12.94 9.18 8.65
CA CYS A 3 12.01 8.56 9.60
C CYS A 3 11.64 9.57 10.69
N ILE A 4 10.34 9.67 11.01
CA ILE A 4 9.81 10.52 12.10
C ILE A 4 9.24 9.69 13.27
N GLY A 5 9.37 8.36 13.23
CA GLY A 5 8.92 7.50 14.32
C GLY A 5 7.41 7.27 14.43
N CYS A 6 6.61 7.62 13.42
CA CYS A 6 5.14 7.52 13.47
C CYS A 6 4.57 6.09 13.45
N ARG A 7 5.38 5.07 13.14
CA ARG A 7 5.01 3.65 13.09
C ARG A 7 3.92 3.25 12.08
N TYR A 8 3.44 4.14 11.23
CA TYR A 8 2.45 3.80 10.20
C TYR A 8 2.96 2.73 9.23
N CYS A 9 4.26 2.69 8.97
CA CYS A 9 4.87 1.64 8.17
C CYS A 9 4.77 0.24 8.80
N MET A 10 4.71 0.12 10.15
CA MET A 10 4.51 -1.16 10.82
C MET A 10 3.09 -1.67 10.60
N VAL A 11 2.10 -0.79 10.72
CA VAL A 11 0.68 -1.12 10.51
C VAL A 11 0.39 -1.40 9.03
N ALA A 12 1.00 -0.65 8.13
CA ALA A 12 0.76 -0.77 6.69
C ALA A 12 1.43 -2.00 6.07
N CYS A 13 2.44 -2.59 6.71
CA CYS A 13 3.16 -3.72 6.15
C CYS A 13 2.42 -5.03 6.46
N PRO A 14 1.87 -5.74 5.46
CA PRO A 14 1.12 -6.97 5.69
C PRO A 14 2.01 -8.15 6.12
N PHE A 15 3.33 -7.98 6.03
CA PHE A 15 4.33 -8.96 6.46
C PHE A 15 4.89 -8.66 7.85
N GLU A 16 4.47 -7.57 8.50
CA GLU A 16 4.91 -7.17 9.86
C GLU A 16 6.44 -7.04 10.02
N ILE A 17 7.15 -6.68 8.95
CA ILE A 17 8.62 -6.63 8.93
C ILE A 17 9.25 -5.42 9.64
N PRO A 18 8.73 -4.18 9.50
CA PRO A 18 9.38 -3.03 10.11
C PRO A 18 9.41 -3.12 11.64
N ALA A 19 10.60 -3.00 12.22
CA ALA A 19 10.82 -3.06 13.66
C ALA A 19 11.19 -1.68 14.21
N TYR A 20 10.75 -1.41 15.43
CA TYR A 20 10.86 -0.11 16.09
C TYR A 20 11.93 -0.12 17.18
N GLU A 21 12.71 0.95 17.27
CA GLU A 21 13.71 1.14 18.32
C GLU A 21 13.10 1.65 19.64
N TYR A 22 13.33 0.93 20.74
CA TYR A 22 12.75 1.27 22.05
C TYR A 22 13.55 2.28 22.89
N ASN A 23 14.81 2.56 22.53
CA ASN A 23 15.73 3.34 23.36
C ASN A 23 15.52 4.85 23.29
N ASN A 24 14.81 5.35 22.28
CA ASN A 24 14.55 6.77 22.08
C ASN A 24 13.04 7.02 22.04
N ALA A 25 12.50 7.64 23.09
CA ALA A 25 11.06 7.88 23.19
C ALA A 25 10.56 9.01 22.27
N LEU A 26 11.41 9.98 21.94
CA LEU A 26 11.01 11.20 21.23
C LEU A 26 11.19 11.10 19.72
N THR A 27 12.29 10.49 19.27
CA THR A 27 12.64 10.34 17.84
C THR A 27 13.07 8.92 17.52
N PRO A 28 12.19 7.94 17.78
CA PRO A 28 12.50 6.56 17.50
C PRO A 28 12.62 6.27 16.01
N ILE A 29 13.52 5.37 15.68
CA ILE A 29 13.74 4.96 14.29
C ILE A 29 13.04 3.63 14.06
N VAL A 30 12.33 3.52 12.93
CA VAL A 30 11.83 2.25 12.41
C VAL A 30 12.78 1.77 11.34
N GLN A 31 13.24 0.53 11.46
CA GLN A 31 14.20 -0.09 10.55
C GLN A 31 13.64 -1.39 9.97
N LYS A 32 14.16 -1.76 8.81
CA LYS A 32 13.89 -3.03 8.12
C LYS A 32 15.09 -3.38 7.27
N CYS A 33 15.07 -4.57 6.66
CA CYS A 33 16.05 -4.92 5.63
C CYS A 33 16.13 -3.83 4.54
N ASP A 34 17.35 -3.36 4.29
CA ASP A 34 17.70 -2.38 3.26
C ASP A 34 18.32 -3.06 2.03
N MET A 35 18.27 -4.39 1.97
CA MET A 35 18.88 -5.22 0.94
C MET A 35 20.40 -5.00 0.82
N CYS A 36 21.06 -4.61 1.91
CA CYS A 36 22.49 -4.31 1.97
C CYS A 36 22.92 -3.26 0.93
N ILE A 37 22.16 -2.15 0.79
CA ILE A 37 22.41 -1.12 -0.23
C ILE A 37 23.88 -0.65 -0.25
N SER A 38 24.48 -0.43 0.91
CA SER A 38 25.89 -0.02 1.04
C SER A 38 26.89 -1.02 0.48
N ARG A 39 26.54 -2.31 0.45
CA ARG A 39 27.36 -3.37 -0.15
C ARG A 39 27.14 -3.46 -1.66
N LEU A 40 25.88 -3.31 -2.10
CA LEU A 40 25.53 -3.31 -3.52
C LEU A 40 26.22 -2.15 -4.25
N ASP A 41 26.33 -0.98 -3.61
CA ASP A 41 27.00 0.21 -4.18
C ASP A 41 28.49 -0.02 -4.50
N VAL A 42 29.15 -0.94 -3.80
CA VAL A 42 30.55 -1.33 -4.04
C VAL A 42 30.67 -2.65 -4.81
N GLY A 43 29.59 -3.11 -5.45
CA GLY A 43 29.56 -4.33 -6.27
C GLY A 43 29.61 -5.64 -5.47
N LYS A 44 29.39 -5.61 -4.16
CA LYS A 44 29.31 -6.81 -3.32
C LYS A 44 27.87 -7.31 -3.22
N ILE A 45 27.70 -8.61 -3.03
CA ILE A 45 26.38 -9.22 -2.75
C ILE A 45 25.93 -8.96 -1.29
N PRO A 46 24.64 -9.14 -0.98
CA PRO A 46 24.12 -9.04 0.39
C PRO A 46 24.84 -9.98 1.36
N ALA A 47 25.08 -9.51 2.59
CA ALA A 47 25.86 -10.25 3.57
C ALA A 47 25.23 -11.60 3.95
N CYS A 48 23.90 -11.66 4.07
CA CYS A 48 23.17 -12.90 4.36
C CYS A 48 23.30 -13.95 3.23
N VAL A 49 23.47 -13.50 1.98
CA VAL A 49 23.64 -14.38 0.82
C VAL A 49 25.08 -14.88 0.77
N GLU A 50 26.06 -13.99 0.98
CA GLU A 50 27.48 -14.34 1.00
C GLU A 50 27.81 -15.38 2.08
N ILE A 51 27.23 -15.25 3.28
CA ILE A 51 27.54 -16.14 4.40
C ILE A 51 26.85 -17.51 4.30
N CYS A 52 25.86 -17.68 3.41
CA CYS A 52 25.02 -18.88 3.38
C CYS A 52 25.79 -20.10 2.82
N PRO A 53 26.18 -21.08 3.65
CA PRO A 53 27.05 -22.17 3.20
C PRO A 53 26.31 -23.19 2.33
N ARG A 54 24.98 -23.26 2.45
CA ARG A 54 24.12 -24.21 1.75
C ARG A 54 23.45 -23.62 0.52
N ASN A 55 23.75 -22.38 0.15
CA ASN A 55 23.11 -21.66 -0.95
C ASN A 55 21.57 -21.70 -0.87
N ALA A 56 21.04 -21.60 0.36
CA ALA A 56 19.60 -21.47 0.60
C ALA A 56 19.10 -20.08 0.19
N LEU A 57 19.97 -19.07 0.27
CA LEU A 57 19.72 -17.72 -0.20
C LEU A 57 20.46 -17.50 -1.52
N THR A 58 19.80 -16.85 -2.48
CA THR A 58 20.37 -16.50 -3.79
C THR A 58 19.94 -15.09 -4.14
N PHE A 59 20.85 -14.29 -4.69
CA PHE A 59 20.59 -12.90 -5.06
C PHE A 59 20.83 -12.70 -6.56
N GLY A 60 19.96 -11.94 -7.20
CA GLY A 60 20.02 -11.70 -8.64
C GLY A 60 18.78 -10.96 -9.14
N LYS A 61 18.63 -10.91 -10.47
CA LYS A 61 17.43 -10.34 -11.07
C LYS A 61 16.22 -11.22 -10.76
N ARG A 62 15.09 -10.58 -10.46
CA ARG A 62 13.84 -11.28 -10.11
C ARG A 62 13.43 -12.32 -11.15
N SER A 63 13.52 -12.00 -12.44
CA SER A 63 13.20 -12.91 -13.55
C SER A 63 14.02 -14.21 -13.50
N ASP A 64 15.30 -14.08 -13.15
CA ASP A 64 16.23 -15.21 -13.16
C ASP A 64 16.01 -16.06 -11.90
N LEU A 65 15.74 -15.42 -10.76
CA LEU A 65 15.38 -16.11 -9.52
C LEU A 65 14.07 -16.91 -9.64
N ILE A 66 13.06 -16.40 -10.36
CA ILE A 66 11.83 -17.16 -10.62
C ILE A 66 12.14 -18.41 -11.44
N LYS A 67 12.97 -18.32 -12.48
CA LYS A 67 13.39 -19.49 -13.27
C LYS A 67 14.10 -20.53 -12.40
N VAL A 68 15.10 -20.09 -11.62
CA VAL A 68 15.85 -20.96 -10.70
C VAL A 68 14.91 -21.63 -9.68
N ALA A 69 13.93 -20.90 -9.15
CA ALA A 69 12.96 -21.45 -8.22
C ALA A 69 12.05 -22.50 -8.89
N ARG A 70 11.55 -22.24 -10.10
CA ARG A 70 10.74 -23.19 -10.89
C ARG A 70 11.52 -24.45 -11.23
N GLU A 71 12.77 -24.31 -11.65
CA GLU A 71 13.68 -25.45 -11.92
C GLU A 71 13.88 -26.29 -10.65
N LYS A 72 14.20 -25.66 -9.50
CA LYS A 72 14.38 -26.39 -8.23
C LYS A 72 13.15 -27.18 -7.78
N ILE A 73 11.95 -26.62 -7.98
CA ILE A 73 10.68 -27.29 -7.69
C ILE A 73 10.48 -28.46 -8.66
N ALA A 74 10.71 -28.25 -9.95
CA ALA A 74 10.56 -29.28 -10.98
C ALA A 74 11.52 -30.45 -10.79
N ASP A 75 12.76 -30.19 -10.37
CA ASP A 75 13.77 -31.21 -10.10
C ASP A 75 13.47 -32.02 -8.82
N ASN A 76 12.64 -31.51 -7.91
CA ASN A 76 12.35 -32.13 -6.62
C ASN A 76 10.85 -32.01 -6.26
N PRO A 77 9.94 -32.59 -7.07
CA PRO A 77 8.50 -32.38 -6.92
C PRO A 77 7.95 -32.95 -5.60
N ASP A 78 8.53 -34.03 -5.08
CA ASP A 78 8.11 -34.64 -3.82
C ASP A 78 8.55 -33.83 -2.59
N LYS A 79 9.49 -32.89 -2.77
CA LYS A 79 10.07 -32.11 -1.69
C LYS A 79 9.46 -30.73 -1.55
N TYR A 80 9.05 -30.08 -2.63
CA TYR A 80 8.57 -28.70 -2.60
C TYR A 80 7.09 -28.61 -2.94
N VAL A 81 6.39 -27.71 -2.27
CA VAL A 81 5.07 -27.27 -2.71
C VAL A 81 5.24 -26.52 -4.03
N ASN A 82 4.39 -26.82 -5.02
CA ASN A 82 4.42 -26.16 -6.33
C ASN A 82 3.84 -24.74 -6.27
N HIS A 83 4.47 -23.89 -5.47
CA HIS A 83 4.11 -22.49 -5.28
C HIS A 83 5.36 -21.69 -4.88
N ILE A 84 5.59 -20.57 -5.57
CA ILE A 84 6.65 -19.61 -5.26
C ILE A 84 5.99 -18.41 -4.57
N TYR A 85 6.19 -18.30 -3.27
CA TYR A 85 5.64 -17.19 -2.50
C TYR A 85 6.43 -15.91 -2.80
N GLY A 86 5.73 -14.83 -3.13
CA GLY A 86 6.26 -13.55 -3.62
C GLY A 86 6.24 -13.40 -5.15
N GLU A 87 5.85 -14.43 -5.90
CA GLU A 87 5.74 -14.33 -7.37
C GLU A 87 4.56 -13.43 -7.78
N THR A 88 3.43 -13.57 -7.09
CA THR A 88 2.17 -12.88 -7.41
C THR A 88 1.60 -12.07 -6.27
N GLU A 89 1.98 -12.37 -5.04
CA GLU A 89 1.46 -11.77 -3.81
C GLU A 89 1.69 -10.25 -3.82
N LEU A 90 0.62 -9.48 -3.63
CA LEU A 90 0.59 -8.02 -3.68
C LEU A 90 1.11 -7.41 -4.99
N GLY A 91 0.90 -8.09 -6.12
CA GLY A 91 1.45 -7.70 -7.42
C GLY A 91 2.91 -8.14 -7.63
N GLY A 92 3.44 -8.97 -6.74
CA GLY A 92 4.79 -9.52 -6.79
C GLY A 92 5.77 -8.77 -5.88
N THR A 93 6.62 -9.52 -5.18
CA THR A 93 7.61 -9.00 -4.24
C THR A 93 9.04 -9.21 -4.75
N SER A 94 10.02 -8.58 -4.09
CA SER A 94 11.45 -8.78 -4.37
C SER A 94 12.08 -9.94 -3.59
N TRP A 95 11.35 -10.53 -2.64
CA TRP A 95 11.77 -11.69 -1.86
C TRP A 95 10.92 -12.89 -2.27
N LEU A 96 11.57 -13.92 -2.81
CA LEU A 96 10.89 -15.14 -3.27
C LEU A 96 11.24 -16.28 -2.33
N PHE A 97 10.24 -17.09 -1.99
CA PHE A 97 10.41 -18.27 -1.15
C PHE A 97 9.87 -19.52 -1.84
N ILE A 98 10.58 -20.62 -1.65
CA ILE A 98 10.11 -21.98 -1.94
C ILE A 98 10.14 -22.76 -0.62
N SER A 99 9.17 -23.64 -0.42
CA SER A 99 9.01 -24.37 0.83
C SER A 99 8.62 -25.81 0.57
N CYS A 100 9.01 -26.71 1.47
CA CYS A 100 8.53 -28.09 1.50
C CYS A 100 7.14 -28.24 2.12
N GLU A 101 6.78 -27.31 3.00
CA GLU A 101 5.48 -27.25 3.65
C GLU A 101 4.62 -26.12 3.08
N PRO A 102 3.28 -26.24 3.09
CA PRO A 102 2.40 -25.14 2.71
C PRO A 102 2.69 -23.88 3.52
N PHE A 103 2.71 -22.72 2.87
CA PHE A 103 3.07 -21.45 3.53
C PHE A 103 2.14 -21.09 4.70
N ASP A 104 0.89 -21.57 4.67
CA ASP A 104 -0.08 -21.43 5.76
C ASP A 104 0.40 -22.07 7.08
N THR A 105 1.09 -23.22 7.01
CA THR A 105 1.60 -23.91 8.21
C THR A 105 2.87 -23.25 8.73
N LEU A 106 3.57 -22.49 7.88
CA LEU A 106 4.75 -21.71 8.22
C LEU A 106 4.41 -20.29 8.73
N ASN A 107 3.13 -20.00 8.97
CA ASN A 107 2.66 -18.71 9.45
C ASN A 107 2.97 -17.54 8.50
N PHE A 108 3.03 -17.81 7.19
CA PHE A 108 3.06 -16.76 6.19
C PHE A 108 1.63 -16.19 6.00
N PRO A 109 1.50 -14.86 5.80
CA PRO A 109 0.18 -14.28 5.58
C PRO A 109 -0.38 -14.70 4.22
N LYS A 110 -1.69 -14.96 4.17
CA LYS A 110 -2.43 -15.12 2.91
C LYS A 110 -2.71 -13.76 2.32
N LEU A 111 -2.14 -13.48 1.16
CA LEU A 111 -2.22 -12.18 0.51
C LEU A 111 -2.91 -12.28 -0.84
N GLU A 112 -3.61 -11.22 -1.21
CA GLU A 112 -4.19 -11.11 -2.54
C GLU A 112 -3.09 -10.98 -3.60
N GLN A 113 -3.38 -11.47 -4.81
CA GLN A 113 -2.47 -11.36 -5.96
C GLN A 113 -2.49 -9.97 -6.59
N ALA A 114 -3.60 -9.23 -6.42
CA ALA A 114 -3.69 -7.85 -6.89
C ALA A 114 -2.72 -6.96 -6.11
N SER A 115 -2.17 -5.96 -6.78
CA SER A 115 -1.34 -4.98 -6.08
C SER A 115 -2.22 -4.12 -5.16
N VAL A 116 -1.67 -3.68 -4.03
CA VAL A 116 -2.36 -2.76 -3.10
C VAL A 116 -2.79 -1.45 -3.76
N VAL A 117 -2.20 -1.11 -4.92
CA VAL A 117 -2.45 0.11 -5.67
C VAL A 117 -3.59 -0.07 -6.69
N THR A 118 -3.89 -1.29 -7.11
CA THR A 118 -4.86 -1.56 -8.20
C THR A 118 -6.25 -1.04 -7.88
N LEU A 119 -6.72 -1.21 -6.64
CA LEU A 119 -8.05 -0.76 -6.23
C LEU A 119 -8.13 0.79 -6.13
N PRO A 120 -7.24 1.49 -5.38
CA PRO A 120 -7.23 2.96 -5.36
C PRO A 120 -7.05 3.59 -6.75
N GLU A 121 -6.17 3.05 -7.59
CA GLU A 121 -5.95 3.53 -8.95
C GLU A 121 -7.23 3.48 -9.78
N SER A 122 -7.94 2.34 -9.74
CA SER A 122 -9.20 2.16 -10.45
C SER A 122 -10.27 3.14 -9.99
N ILE A 123 -10.34 3.40 -8.68
CA ILE A 123 -11.27 4.38 -8.09
C ILE A 123 -10.91 5.80 -8.53
N GLN A 124 -9.61 6.15 -8.49
CA GLN A 124 -9.15 7.49 -8.84
C GLN A 124 -9.42 7.80 -10.31
N HIS A 125 -9.10 6.87 -11.22
CA HIS A 125 -9.36 7.02 -12.65
C HIS A 125 -10.84 6.77 -13.03
N GLY A 126 -11.64 6.17 -12.15
CA GLY A 126 -13.08 6.07 -12.35
C GLY A 126 -13.81 7.36 -11.94
N ILE A 127 -13.73 7.70 -10.65
CA ILE A 127 -14.50 8.77 -10.03
C ILE A 127 -13.98 10.15 -10.45
N PHE A 128 -12.66 10.36 -10.51
CA PHE A 128 -12.09 11.69 -10.68
C PHE A 128 -11.62 12.01 -12.11
N LYS A 129 -11.62 11.06 -13.03
CA LYS A 129 -11.10 11.25 -14.41
C LYS A 129 -11.78 12.39 -15.18
N TYR A 130 -13.04 12.68 -14.87
CA TYR A 130 -13.78 13.78 -15.50
C TYR A 130 -14.23 14.85 -14.51
N PHE A 131 -13.82 14.75 -13.24
CA PHE A 131 -14.25 15.66 -12.16
C PHE A 131 -15.77 15.83 -12.03
N ILE A 132 -16.56 14.90 -12.61
CA ILE A 132 -18.02 14.94 -12.64
C ILE A 132 -18.59 14.89 -11.23
N PRO A 133 -18.17 13.98 -10.34
CA PRO A 133 -18.74 13.91 -8.99
C PRO A 133 -18.44 15.17 -8.15
N PRO A 134 -17.21 15.72 -8.11
CA PRO A 134 -16.98 17.02 -7.50
C PRO A 134 -17.82 18.15 -8.10
N ALA A 135 -17.88 18.27 -9.43
CA ALA A 135 -18.65 19.33 -10.10
C ALA A 135 -20.15 19.22 -9.80
N MET A 136 -20.71 18.00 -9.82
CA MET A 136 -22.10 17.72 -9.47
C MET A 136 -22.37 18.05 -7.99
N PHE A 137 -21.46 17.68 -7.08
CA PHE A 137 -21.59 17.96 -5.67
C PHE A 137 -21.57 19.46 -5.36
N TYR A 138 -20.62 20.21 -5.93
CA TYR A 138 -20.56 21.67 -5.78
C TYR A 138 -21.73 22.37 -6.48
N GLY A 139 -22.18 21.86 -7.63
CA GLY A 139 -23.37 22.36 -8.31
C GLY A 139 -24.64 22.16 -7.47
N LEU A 140 -24.81 20.99 -6.87
CA LEU A 140 -25.92 20.68 -5.97
C LEU A 140 -25.88 21.55 -4.71
N LEU A 141 -24.72 21.71 -4.07
CA LEU A 141 -24.56 22.59 -2.92
C LEU A 141 -24.89 24.05 -3.27
N GLY A 142 -24.41 24.54 -4.41
CA GLY A 142 -24.73 25.88 -4.89
C GLY A 142 -26.23 26.07 -5.16
N MET A 143 -26.90 25.06 -5.71
CA MET A 143 -28.34 25.06 -5.91
C MET A 143 -29.10 25.09 -4.57
N ILE A 144 -28.72 24.25 -3.61
CA ILE A 144 -29.33 24.24 -2.26
C ILE A 144 -29.15 25.61 -1.59
N MET A 145 -27.95 26.19 -1.62
CA MET A 145 -27.71 27.51 -1.05
C MET A 145 -28.57 28.61 -1.70
N LYS A 146 -28.80 28.53 -3.02
CA LYS A 146 -29.67 29.50 -3.72
C LYS A 146 -31.14 29.34 -3.32
N LEU A 147 -31.63 28.10 -3.18
CA LEU A 147 -33.00 27.83 -2.76
C LEU A 147 -33.25 28.29 -1.32
N THR A 148 -32.36 27.96 -0.38
CA THR A 148 -32.49 28.40 1.02
C THR A 148 -32.36 29.92 1.18
N LYS A 149 -31.54 30.59 0.35
CA LYS A 149 -31.43 32.06 0.35
C LYS A 149 -32.69 32.76 -0.21
N SER A 150 -33.33 32.19 -1.22
CA SER A 150 -34.59 32.73 -1.77
C SER A 150 -35.72 32.70 -0.73
N ASP A 151 -35.78 31.64 0.08
CA ASP A 151 -36.78 31.53 1.15
C ASP A 151 -36.53 32.55 2.27
N SER A 152 -35.26 32.85 2.58
CA SER A 152 -34.91 33.90 3.55
C SER A 152 -35.16 35.32 3.03
N GLU A 153 -34.82 35.62 1.76
CA GLU A 153 -35.08 36.93 1.16
C GLU A 153 -36.59 37.21 0.96
N THR A 154 -37.39 36.17 0.72
CA THR A 154 -38.86 36.30 0.64
C THR A 154 -39.46 36.56 2.03
N ALA A 155 -38.93 35.93 3.08
CA ALA A 155 -39.34 36.18 4.47
C ALA A 155 -39.00 37.62 4.92
N ASP A 156 -37.81 38.15 4.58
CA ASP A 156 -37.41 39.53 4.90
C ASP A 156 -38.12 40.61 4.06
N ASN A 157 -38.46 40.33 2.79
CA ASN A 157 -39.22 41.27 1.96
C ASN A 157 -40.71 41.31 2.33
N THR A 158 -41.27 40.23 2.89
CA THR A 158 -42.66 40.21 3.36
C THR A 158 -42.81 40.94 4.70
N SER A 159 -41.77 40.99 5.54
CA SER A 159 -41.79 41.77 6.79
C SER A 159 -41.57 43.28 6.56
N SER A 160 -40.75 43.68 5.57
CA SER A 160 -40.56 45.11 5.24
C SER A 160 -41.69 45.75 4.44
N SER A 161 -42.50 44.97 3.71
CA SER A 161 -43.64 45.48 2.94
C SER A 161 -44.93 45.65 3.77
N SER A 162 -45.00 45.06 4.97
CA SER A 162 -46.12 45.26 5.92
C SER A 162 -46.03 46.53 6.78
N GLU A 163 -44.95 47.31 6.69
CA GLU A 163 -44.76 48.55 7.49
C GLU A 163 -45.10 49.85 6.72
N VAL A 164 -45.44 49.80 5.42
CA VAL A 164 -45.62 51.02 4.58
C VAL A 164 -47.08 51.40 4.31
N HIS A 165 -48.06 50.67 4.85
CA HIS A 165 -49.50 51.00 4.71
C HIS A 165 -50.18 51.28 6.07
N HIS A 166 -49.75 52.33 6.75
CA HIS A 166 -50.56 53.02 7.77
C HIS A 166 -50.18 54.50 7.82
N ASP A 167 -50.84 55.29 6.98
CA ASP A 167 -51.16 56.71 7.19
C ASP A 167 -52.59 56.95 6.69
#